data_AF-A0A7C3B5Q5-F1
#
_entry.id   AF-A0A7C3B5Q5-F1
#
_cell.length_a   1.000
_cell.length_b   1.000
_cell.length_c   1.000
_cell.angle_alpha   90.00
_cell.angle_beta   90.00
_cell.angle_gamma   90.00
#
_symmetry.space_group_name_H-M   'P 1'
#
loop_
_entity.id
_entity.type
_entity.pdbx_description
1 polymer ?
#
loop_
_entity_poly.entity_id
_entity_poly.type
_entity_poly.pdbx_seq_one_letter_code
_entity_poly.pdbx_strand_id
1 'polypeptide(L)'
;MVKRKVHLEELFTLIFLAVVVVDLYASLCLGVDIFHISFLRINTIVASVSIALSLVVLVIGCGIGYISHEIFHQAVSKNGGIKHLFTRGLYGFVRHPFYLSLLLIAFSMACLLASYLVFAASLVLTAVLVHAAQTEERELLKRFGEEYANYQKSTGMFFPRLRRTS
;
A
#
# COMPACT_ATOMS: atom_id res chain seq x y z
N MET A 1 10.98 -6.61 19.02
CA MET A 1 9.69 -6.05 18.58
C MET A 1 9.62 -5.83 17.07
N VAL A 2 10.66 -5.27 16.41
CA VAL A 2 10.68 -5.00 14.95
C VAL A 2 10.49 -6.27 14.10
N LYS A 3 11.19 -7.38 14.38
CA LYS A 3 11.03 -8.65 13.66
C LYS A 3 9.59 -9.20 13.65
N ARG A 4 8.79 -8.93 14.69
CA ARG A 4 7.41 -9.43 14.79
C ARG A 4 6.44 -8.62 13.91
N LYS A 5 6.74 -7.35 13.65
CA LYS A 5 5.93 -6.46 12.79
C LYS A 5 6.12 -6.80 11.31
N VAL A 6 7.37 -6.94 10.87
CA VAL A 6 7.72 -7.33 9.50
C VAL A 6 7.02 -8.64 9.13
N HIS A 7 7.04 -9.62 10.04
CA HIS A 7 6.37 -10.89 9.80
C HIS A 7 4.84 -10.80 9.70
N LEU A 8 4.22 -9.86 10.40
CA LEU A 8 2.76 -9.66 10.33
C LEU A 8 2.38 -9.03 8.99
N GLU A 9 3.12 -8.02 8.55
CA GLU A 9 2.92 -7.35 7.26
C GLU A 9 3.17 -8.28 6.08
N GLU A 10 4.24 -9.07 6.14
CA GLU A 10 4.52 -10.15 5.19
C GLU A 10 3.38 -11.17 5.16
N LEU A 11 2.90 -11.61 6.33
CA LEU A 11 1.80 -12.57 6.43
C LEU A 11 0.52 -12.03 5.80
N PHE A 12 0.13 -10.78 6.09
CA PHE A 12 -1.08 -10.19 5.49
C PHE A 12 -0.93 -9.98 3.99
N THR A 13 0.26 -9.63 3.51
CA THR A 13 0.55 -9.52 2.08
C THR A 13 0.48 -10.88 1.39
N LEU A 14 0.98 -11.94 2.03
CA LEU A 14 0.86 -13.32 1.56
C LEU A 14 -0.59 -13.79 1.54
N ILE A 15 -1.37 -13.47 2.58
CA ILE A 15 -2.82 -13.76 2.62
C ILE A 15 -3.53 -13.03 1.48
N PHE A 16 -3.23 -11.74 1.26
CA PHE A 16 -3.79 -10.99 0.14
C PHE A 16 -3.47 -11.64 -1.21
N LEU A 17 -2.21 -12.03 -1.42
CA LEU A 17 -1.78 -12.74 -2.62
C LEU A 17 -2.51 -14.08 -2.78
N ALA A 18 -2.67 -14.84 -1.69
CA ALA A 18 -3.41 -16.09 -1.71
C ALA A 18 -4.89 -15.86 -2.08
N VAL A 19 -5.53 -14.80 -1.56
CA VAL A 19 -6.89 -14.43 -1.95
C VAL A 19 -6.98 -14.12 -3.45
N VAL A 20 -6.03 -13.37 -4.00
CA VAL A 20 -5.95 -13.09 -5.44
C VAL A 20 -5.79 -14.37 -6.27
N VAL A 21 -4.93 -15.29 -5.83
CA VAL A 21 -4.73 -16.57 -6.53
C VAL A 21 -5.97 -17.44 -6.47
N VAL A 22 -6.64 -17.51 -5.32
CA VAL A 22 -7.90 -18.25 -5.13
C VAL A 22 -9.00 -17.66 -6.00
N ASP A 23 -9.12 -16.34 -6.07
CA ASP A 23 -10.08 -15.64 -6.92
C ASP A 23 -9.83 -15.94 -8.41
N LEU A 24 -8.57 -15.92 -8.86
CA LEU A 24 -8.19 -16.25 -10.23
C LEU A 24 -8.48 -17.72 -10.57
N TYR A 25 -8.15 -18.64 -9.65
CA TYR A 25 -8.42 -20.07 -9.82
C TYR A 25 -9.91 -20.36 -9.88
N ALA A 26 -10.71 -19.76 -8.97
CA ALA A 26 -12.15 -19.90 -8.96
C ALA A 26 -12.77 -19.36 -10.27
N SER A 27 -12.31 -18.20 -10.73
CA SER A 27 -12.75 -17.60 -12.00
C SER A 27 -12.45 -18.52 -13.20
N LEU A 28 -11.28 -19.15 -13.22
CA LEU A 28 -10.87 -20.07 -14.29
C LEU A 28 -11.65 -21.39 -14.26
N CYS A 29 -11.83 -22.00 -13.08
CA CYS A 29 -12.39 -23.34 -12.94
C CYS A 29 -13.91 -23.37 -12.97
N LEU A 30 -14.55 -22.39 -12.34
CA LEU A 30 -15.99 -22.42 -12.15
C LEU A 30 -16.73 -21.62 -13.23
N GLY A 31 -16.04 -20.75 -13.97
CA GLY A 31 -16.64 -19.89 -15.00
C GLY A 31 -17.77 -19.00 -14.47
N VAL A 32 -17.89 -18.86 -13.15
CA VAL A 32 -18.96 -18.11 -12.50
C VAL A 32 -18.50 -16.69 -12.22
N ASP A 33 -19.24 -15.73 -12.77
CA ASP A 33 -19.12 -14.29 -12.50
C ASP A 33 -19.54 -13.88 -11.07
N ILE A 34 -19.57 -14.80 -10.08
CA ILE A 34 -20.17 -14.56 -8.74
C ILE A 34 -19.52 -13.37 -8.01
N PHE A 35 -18.24 -13.11 -8.25
CA PHE A 35 -17.49 -12.05 -7.55
C PHE A 35 -17.20 -10.84 -8.43
N HIS A 36 -17.65 -10.82 -9.69
CA HIS A 36 -17.29 -9.75 -10.62
C HIS A 36 -18.23 -8.53 -10.54
N ILE A 37 -17.65 -7.34 -10.46
CA ILE A 37 -18.35 -6.04 -10.50
C ILE A 37 -19.00 -5.91 -11.88
N SER A 38 -20.26 -6.35 -11.98
CA SER A 38 -21.02 -6.37 -13.24
C SER A 38 -21.15 -4.96 -13.86
N PHE A 39 -21.05 -3.92 -13.04
CA PHE A 39 -21.06 -2.52 -13.43
C PHE A 39 -19.91 -2.13 -14.39
N LEU A 40 -18.69 -2.64 -14.17
CA LEU A 40 -17.54 -2.33 -15.05
C LEU A 40 -17.62 -3.04 -16.40
N ARG A 41 -18.38 -4.14 -16.49
CA ARG A 41 -18.59 -4.91 -17.72
C ARG A 41 -19.74 -4.43 -18.60
N ILE A 42 -20.67 -3.64 -18.06
CA ILE A 42 -21.85 -3.13 -18.80
C ILE A 42 -21.46 -2.30 -20.03
N ASN A 43 -20.31 -1.62 -19.98
CA ASN A 43 -19.85 -0.79 -21.07
C ASN A 43 -18.38 -1.10 -21.40
N THR A 44 -18.13 -1.61 -22.61
CA THR A 44 -16.81 -2.01 -23.10
C THR A 44 -15.79 -0.85 -23.05
N ILE A 45 -16.24 0.39 -23.23
CA ILE A 45 -15.39 1.58 -23.12
C ILE A 45 -15.01 1.83 -21.65
N VAL A 46 -15.96 1.70 -20.73
CA VAL A 46 -15.68 1.85 -19.29
C VAL A 46 -14.73 0.75 -18.82
N ALA A 47 -14.94 -0.49 -19.29
CA ALA A 47 -14.06 -1.62 -18.99
C ALA A 47 -12.63 -1.36 -19.47
N SER A 48 -12.45 -0.94 -20.73
CA SER A 48 -11.12 -0.71 -21.31
C SER A 48 -10.38 0.45 -20.64
N VAL A 49 -11.09 1.55 -20.34
CA VAL A 49 -10.54 2.69 -19.59
C VAL A 49 -10.16 2.28 -18.16
N SER A 50 -11.01 1.50 -17.48
CA SER A 50 -10.73 1.01 -16.13
C SER A 50 -9.51 0.09 -16.09
N ILE A 51 -9.38 -0.83 -17.04
CA ILE A 51 -8.22 -1.71 -17.16
C ILE A 51 -6.96 -0.89 -17.44
N ALA A 52 -7.00 0.02 -18.41
CA ALA A 52 -5.85 0.86 -18.74
C ALA A 52 -5.40 1.70 -17.53
N LEU A 53 -6.35 2.33 -16.83
CA LEU A 53 -6.06 3.11 -15.62
C LEU A 53 -5.46 2.22 -14.51
N SER A 54 -6.03 1.03 -14.29
CA SER A 54 -5.57 0.12 -13.26
C SER A 54 -4.16 -0.42 -13.55
N LEU A 55 -3.83 -0.67 -14.82
CA LEU A 55 -2.45 -1.03 -15.22
C LEU A 55 -1.47 0.11 -14.97
N VAL A 56 -1.85 1.35 -15.29
CA VAL A 56 -1.02 2.54 -15.02
C VAL A 56 -0.77 2.67 -13.53
N VAL A 57 -1.82 2.58 -12.70
CA VAL A 57 -1.69 2.68 -11.24
C VAL A 57 -0.89 1.51 -10.67
N LEU A 58 -1.04 0.30 -11.21
CA LEU A 58 -0.25 -0.87 -10.81
C LEU A 58 1.24 -0.65 -11.09
N VAL A 59 1.60 -0.16 -12.28
CA VAL A 59 2.99 0.14 -12.65
C VAL A 59 3.59 1.21 -11.74
N ILE A 60 2.83 2.28 -11.46
CA ILE A 60 3.25 3.33 -10.52
C ILE A 60 3.44 2.76 -9.11
N GLY A 61 2.50 1.94 -8.65
CA GLY A 61 2.58 1.25 -7.36
C GLY A 61 3.85 0.40 -7.27
N CYS A 62 4.11 -0.47 -8.24
CA CYS A 62 5.33 -1.28 -8.30
C CYS A 62 6.61 -0.42 -8.31
N GLY A 63 6.62 0.68 -9.07
CA GLY A 63 7.76 1.62 -9.11
C GLY A 63 8.03 2.28 -7.76
N ILE A 64 6.99 2.79 -7.09
CA ILE A 64 7.11 3.38 -5.74
C ILE A 64 7.57 2.32 -4.74
N GLY A 65 7.03 1.10 -4.82
CA GLY A 65 7.38 -0.01 -3.93
C GLY A 65 8.85 -0.40 -4.07
N TYR A 66 9.33 -0.56 -5.30
CA TYR A 66 10.73 -0.86 -5.60
C TYR A 66 11.68 0.21 -5.02
N ILE A 67 11.40 1.49 -5.30
CA ILE A 67 12.22 2.61 -4.82
C ILE A 67 12.18 2.68 -3.28
N SER A 68 11.00 2.49 -2.68
CA SER A 68 10.84 2.60 -1.22
C SER A 68 11.54 1.45 -0.49
N HIS A 69 11.50 0.23 -1.05
CA HIS A 69 12.19 -0.94 -0.51
C HIS A 69 13.72 -0.74 -0.51
N GLU A 70 14.25 -0.19 -1.61
CA GLU A 70 15.68 0.12 -1.73
C GLU A 70 16.11 1.17 -0.69
N ILE A 71 15.35 2.25 -0.54
CA ILE A 71 15.65 3.30 0.45
C ILE A 71 15.56 2.74 1.88
N PHE A 72 14.58 1.89 2.16
CA PHE A 72 14.40 1.30 3.49
C PHE A 72 15.55 0.36 3.87
N HIS A 73 16.02 -0.46 2.93
CA HIS A 73 17.18 -1.32 3.15
C HIS A 73 18.45 -0.54 3.50
N GLN A 74 18.64 0.62 2.88
CA GLN A 74 19.76 1.51 3.18
C GLN A 74 19.59 2.24 4.52
N ALA A 75 18.34 2.49 4.93
CA ALA A 75 17.99 3.20 6.17
C ALA A 75 18.10 2.35 7.44
N VAL A 76 17.88 1.04 7.34
CA VAL A 76 17.87 0.12 8.47
C VAL A 76 19.30 -0.27 8.86
N SER A 77 19.70 0.05 10.09
CA SER A 77 20.95 -0.44 10.67
C SER A 77 20.94 -1.97 10.82
N LYS A 78 22.11 -2.61 10.77
CA LYS A 78 22.34 -4.01 11.16
C LYS A 78 21.64 -4.44 12.47
N ASN A 79 21.39 -3.51 13.40
CA ASN A 79 20.69 -3.77 14.66
C ASN A 79 19.15 -3.64 14.58
N GLY A 80 18.58 -3.48 13.39
CA GLY A 80 17.13 -3.39 13.17
C GLY A 80 16.51 -2.03 13.53
N GLY A 81 17.30 -0.97 13.57
CA GLY A 81 16.84 0.39 13.90
C GLY A 81 17.13 1.41 12.80
N ILE A 82 16.18 2.31 12.54
CA ILE A 82 16.33 3.44 11.61
C ILE A 82 17.36 4.43 12.19
N LYS A 83 18.47 4.67 11.47
CA LYS A 83 19.58 5.54 11.95
C LYS A 83 19.26 7.04 11.88
N HIS A 84 18.57 7.47 10.84
CA HIS A 84 18.27 8.87 10.57
C HIS A 84 16.83 9.02 10.07
N LEU A 85 16.21 10.17 10.36
CA LEU A 85 14.90 10.48 9.83
C LEU A 85 15.01 10.86 8.34
N PHE A 86 14.39 10.07 7.47
CA PHE A 86 14.34 10.36 6.04
C PHE A 86 13.13 11.27 5.77
N THR A 87 13.39 12.52 5.36
CA THR A 87 12.36 13.53 5.06
C THR A 87 12.43 14.07 3.63
N ARG A 88 13.32 13.51 2.79
CA ARG A 88 13.53 13.94 1.40
C ARG A 88 13.02 12.90 0.40
N GLY A 89 12.80 13.33 -0.84
CA GLY A 89 12.28 12.46 -1.90
C GLY A 89 10.85 12.01 -1.62
N LEU A 90 10.54 10.72 -1.84
CA LEU A 90 9.21 10.13 -1.60
C LEU A 90 8.73 10.34 -0.16
N TYR A 91 9.64 10.22 0.82
CA TYR A 91 9.35 10.47 2.23
C TYR A 91 9.02 11.95 2.51
N GLY A 92 9.40 12.89 1.65
CA GLY A 92 8.98 14.28 1.76
C GLY A 92 7.49 14.50 1.45
N PHE A 93 6.92 13.66 0.58
CA PHE A 93 5.52 13.74 0.15
C PHE A 93 4.58 12.97 1.07
N VAL A 94 4.96 11.73 1.41
CA VAL A 94 4.18 10.83 2.27
C VAL A 94 5.09 10.11 3.25
N ARG A 95 4.62 9.89 4.48
CA ARG A 95 5.46 9.30 5.53
C ARG A 95 5.73 7.81 5.33
N HIS A 96 4.80 7.11 4.67
CA HIS A 96 4.86 5.66 4.43
C HIS A 96 4.71 5.34 2.93
N PRO A 97 5.70 5.68 2.09
CA PRO A 97 5.61 5.49 0.64
C PRO A 97 5.54 4.00 0.25
N PHE A 98 6.18 3.11 1.00
CA PHE A 98 6.08 1.67 0.79
C PHE A 98 4.66 1.15 1.03
N TYR A 99 4.03 1.51 2.15
CA TYR A 99 2.64 1.11 2.41
C TYR A 99 1.69 1.71 1.37
N LEU A 100 1.91 2.95 0.93
CA LEU A 100 1.15 3.53 -0.16
C LEU A 100 1.28 2.69 -1.44
N SER A 101 2.46 2.19 -1.79
CA SER A 101 2.61 1.31 -2.95
C SER A 101 1.82 0.02 -2.84
N LEU A 102 1.79 -0.61 -1.65
CA LEU A 102 1.00 -1.82 -1.41
C LEU A 102 -0.50 -1.55 -1.59
N LEU A 103 -0.99 -0.40 -1.12
CA LEU A 103 -2.38 0.01 -1.33
C LEU A 103 -2.68 0.23 -2.81
N LEU A 104 -1.81 0.94 -3.54
CA LEU A 104 -1.99 1.18 -4.97
C LEU A 104 -2.04 -0.15 -5.75
N ILE A 105 -1.16 -1.10 -5.44
CA ILE A 105 -1.16 -2.42 -6.05
C ILE A 105 -2.45 -3.17 -5.70
N ALA A 106 -2.84 -3.21 -4.43
CA ALA A 106 -4.01 -3.96 -3.98
C ALA A 106 -5.32 -3.45 -4.60
N PHE A 107 -5.53 -2.13 -4.64
CA PHE A 107 -6.71 -1.55 -5.29
C PHE A 107 -6.66 -1.66 -6.81
N SER A 108 -5.47 -1.58 -7.43
CA SER A 108 -5.34 -1.83 -8.87
C SER A 108 -5.71 -3.26 -9.24
N MET A 109 -5.29 -4.25 -8.44
CA MET A 109 -5.66 -5.65 -8.62
C MET A 109 -7.16 -5.87 -8.43
N ALA A 110 -7.78 -5.23 -7.42
CA ALA A 110 -9.22 -5.28 -7.22
C ALA A 110 -10.01 -4.74 -8.43
N CYS A 111 -9.54 -3.65 -9.04
CA CYS A 111 -10.15 -3.08 -10.24
C CYS A 111 -9.88 -3.93 -11.50
N LEU A 112 -8.66 -4.44 -11.69
CA LEU A 112 -8.29 -5.29 -12.83
C LEU A 112 -9.07 -6.58 -12.88
N LEU A 113 -9.18 -7.24 -11.71
CA LEU A 113 -9.96 -8.47 -11.56
C LEU A 113 -11.45 -8.18 -11.43
N ALA A 114 -11.82 -6.91 -11.28
CA ALA A 114 -13.17 -6.46 -10.97
C ALA A 114 -13.80 -7.32 -9.86
N SER A 115 -13.05 -7.71 -8.83
CA SER A 115 -13.49 -8.71 -7.84
C SER A 115 -13.86 -8.07 -6.50
N TYR A 116 -15.08 -8.33 -6.02
CA TYR A 116 -15.52 -7.92 -4.69
C TYR A 116 -14.69 -8.56 -3.57
N LEU A 117 -14.23 -9.80 -3.78
CA LEU A 117 -13.40 -10.52 -2.82
C LEU A 117 -12.03 -9.83 -2.69
N VAL A 118 -11.40 -9.52 -3.82
CA VAL A 118 -10.11 -8.82 -3.84
C VAL A 118 -10.27 -7.40 -3.30
N PHE A 119 -11.37 -6.71 -3.63
CA PHE A 119 -11.66 -5.39 -3.08
C PHE A 119 -11.81 -5.41 -1.55
N ALA A 120 -12.55 -6.38 -1.01
CA ALA A 120 -12.68 -6.56 0.44
C ALA A 120 -11.32 -6.88 1.10
N ALA A 121 -10.50 -7.72 0.47
CA ALA A 121 -9.16 -8.01 0.94
C ALA A 121 -8.26 -6.75 0.93
N SER A 122 -8.38 -5.88 -0.08
CA SER A 122 -7.68 -4.58 -0.13
C SER A 122 -8.11 -3.64 1.00
N LEU A 123 -9.38 -3.63 1.40
CA LEU A 123 -9.85 -2.86 2.56
C LEU A 123 -9.27 -3.39 3.87
N VAL A 124 -9.22 -4.71 4.05
CA VAL A 124 -8.59 -5.33 5.22
C VAL A 124 -7.10 -5.00 5.26
N LEU A 125 -6.40 -5.13 4.13
CA LEU A 125 -4.99 -4.75 4.01
C LEU A 125 -4.78 -3.26 4.37
N THR A 126 -5.70 -2.39 3.98
CA THR A 126 -5.67 -0.97 4.34
C THR A 126 -5.70 -0.76 5.85
N ALA A 127 -6.62 -1.43 6.55
CA ALA A 127 -6.70 -1.34 8.01
C ALA A 127 -5.43 -1.84 8.70
N VAL A 128 -4.86 -2.95 8.22
CA VAL A 128 -3.61 -3.52 8.71
C VAL A 128 -2.45 -2.54 8.53
N LEU A 129 -2.29 -1.97 7.32
CA LEU A 129 -1.21 -1.03 7.01
C LEU A 129 -1.35 0.29 7.78
N VAL A 130 -2.57 0.77 8.00
CA VAL A 130 -2.81 1.94 8.88
C VAL A 130 -2.37 1.64 10.31
N HIS A 131 -2.72 0.47 10.84
CA HIS A 131 -2.34 0.07 12.20
C HIS A 131 -0.82 -0.11 12.33
N ALA A 132 -0.19 -0.74 11.35
CA ALA A 132 1.26 -0.89 11.25
C ALA A 132 1.94 0.47 11.27
N ALA A 133 1.55 1.36 10.35
CA ALA A 133 2.03 2.74 10.24
C ALA A 133 1.95 3.46 11.58
N GLN A 134 0.78 3.53 12.21
CA GLN A 134 0.59 4.18 13.51
C GLN A 134 1.51 3.63 14.60
N THR A 135 1.72 2.32 14.61
CA THR A 135 2.60 1.68 15.58
C THR A 135 4.07 2.00 15.29
N GLU A 136 4.47 2.17 14.02
CA GLU A 136 5.80 2.68 13.67
C GLU A 136 5.97 4.15 14.04
N GLU A 137 4.97 5.00 13.77
CA GLU A 137 5.02 6.43 14.10
C GLU A 137 5.19 6.64 15.60
N ARG A 138 4.57 5.81 16.46
CA ARG A 138 4.75 5.85 17.91
C ARG A 138 6.19 5.54 18.33
N GLU A 139 6.83 4.57 17.69
CA GLU A 139 8.22 4.22 17.98
C GLU A 139 9.19 5.28 17.46
N LEU A 140 8.89 5.87 16.29
CA LEU A 140 9.65 6.99 15.74
C LEU A 140 9.53 8.24 16.60
N LEU A 141 8.34 8.54 17.14
CA LEU A 141 8.13 9.63 18.10
C LEU A 141 8.95 9.42 19.38
N LYS A 142 8.96 8.21 19.94
CA LYS A 142 9.78 7.89 21.12
C LYS A 142 11.28 8.08 20.85
N ARG A 143 11.72 7.82 19.62
CA ARG A 143 13.14 7.84 19.25
C ARG A 143 13.64 9.22 18.82
N PHE A 144 12.86 9.95 18.04
CA PHE A 144 13.26 11.21 17.40
C PHE A 144 12.52 12.44 17.97
N GLY A 145 11.55 12.25 18.85
CA GLY A 145 10.88 13.32 19.59
C GLY A 145 10.28 14.41 18.70
N GLU A 146 10.68 15.65 18.95
CA GLU A 146 10.19 16.83 18.24
C GLU A 146 10.53 16.84 16.74
N GLU A 147 11.66 16.25 16.33
CA GLU A 147 12.05 16.19 14.92
C GLU A 147 10.98 15.44 14.10
N TYR A 148 10.53 14.30 14.62
CA TYR A 148 9.48 13.52 13.99
C TYR A 148 8.10 14.19 14.11
N ALA A 149 7.80 14.82 15.26
CA ALA A 149 6.55 15.56 15.42
C ALA A 149 6.41 16.72 14.41
N ASN A 150 7.51 17.42 14.11
CA ASN A 150 7.53 18.47 13.10
C ASN A 150 7.38 17.92 11.69
N TYR A 151 8.02 16.78 11.39
CA TYR A 151 7.81 16.05 10.13
C TYR A 151 6.35 15.60 9.95
N GLN A 152 5.69 15.12 11.01
CA GLN A 152 4.26 14.76 10.95
C GLN A 152 3.34 15.95 10.64
N LYS A 153 3.76 17.17 10.96
CA LYS A 153 3.01 18.39 10.62
C LYS A 153 3.09 18.70 9.13
N SER A 154 4.25 18.53 8.52
CA SER A 154 4.46 18.88 7.11
C SER A 154 4.03 17.80 6.11
N THR A 155 4.00 16.54 6.53
CA THR A 155 3.87 15.39 5.62
C THR A 155 2.75 14.47 6.08
N GLY A 156 1.86 14.07 5.17
CA GLY A 156 0.74 13.18 5.50
C GLY A 156 1.12 11.69 5.50
N MET A 157 0.25 10.84 6.07
CA MET A 157 0.54 9.40 6.24
C MET A 157 0.62 8.67 4.89
N PHE A 158 -0.45 8.76 4.09
CA PHE A 158 -0.57 8.15 2.76
C PHE A 158 -0.89 9.16 1.64
N PHE A 159 -1.40 10.34 2.00
CA PHE A 159 -1.70 11.41 1.06
C PHE A 159 -0.85 12.64 1.37
N PRO A 160 -0.37 13.37 0.34
CA PRO A 160 0.39 14.58 0.57
C PRO A 160 -0.46 15.62 1.30
N ARG A 161 0.13 16.29 2.29
CA ARG A 161 -0.50 17.45 2.90
C ARG A 161 -0.34 18.62 1.95
N LEU A 162 -1.46 19.12 1.41
CA LEU A 162 -1.49 20.41 0.73
C LEU A 162 -1.07 21.47 1.76
N ARG A 163 0.15 22.00 1.63
CA ARG A 163 0.56 23.15 2.43
C ARG A 163 -0.38 24.30 2.08
N ARG A 164 -1.19 24.74 3.03
CA ARG A 164 -1.74 26.11 2.99
C ARG A 164 -0.55 27.04 3.13
N THR A 165 -0.05 27.57 2.02
CA THR A 165 0.70 28.83 2.03
C THR A 165 -0.26 29.86 2.61
N SER A 166 0.02 30.29 3.84
CA SER A 166 -0.56 31.49 4.45
C SER A 166 0.36 32.64 4.11
#